data_AF-A0AAD8EQU1-F1
#
_entry.id   AF-A0AAD8EQU1-F1
#
_cell.length_a   1.000
_cell.length_b   1.000
_cell.length_c   1.000
_cell.angle_alpha   90.00
_cell.angle_beta   90.00
_cell.angle_gamma   90.00
#
_symmetry.space_group_name_H-M   'P 1'
#
loop_
_entity.id
_entity.type
_entity.pdbx_description
1 polymer ?
#
loop_
_entity_poly.entity_id
_entity_poly.type
_entity_poly.pdbx_seq_one_letter_code
_entity_poly.pdbx_strand_id
1 'polypeptide(L)' 'SRPFGVAILFAGCDEKGPQLFHMDPSGTFVQFEAKAIGSGSEGAQQSLQEVYHK' A
#
# COMPACT_ATOMS: atom_id res chain seq x y z
N SER A 1 5.35 5.17 -25.16
CA SER A 1 5.88 4.81 -23.82
C SER A 1 5.03 3.66 -23.27
N ARG A 2 5.58 2.84 -22.38
CA ARG A 2 4.80 1.85 -21.60
C ARG A 2 4.84 2.28 -20.13
N PRO A 3 3.74 2.17 -19.36
CA PRO A 3 3.77 2.41 -17.93
C PRO A 3 4.78 1.50 -17.24
N PHE A 4 5.35 1.95 -16.12
CA PHE A 4 6.18 1.08 -15.29
C PHE A 4 5.30 -0.03 -14.71
N GLY A 5 5.69 -1.29 -14.93
CA GLY A 5 4.97 -2.47 -14.42
C GLY A 5 5.20 -2.72 -12.93
N VAL A 6 5.22 -1.66 -12.12
CA VAL A 6 5.50 -1.72 -10.68
C VAL A 6 4.39 -1.04 -9.90
N ALA A 7 4.04 -1.61 -8.75
CA ALA A 7 3.29 -0.93 -7.71
C ALA A 7 4.26 -0.55 -6.59
N ILE A 8 3.99 0.57 -5.90
CA ILE A 8 4.86 1.13 -4.87
C ILE A 8 4.08 1.27 -3.57
N LEU A 9 4.68 0.84 -2.47
CA LEU A 9 4.29 1.27 -1.12
C LEU A 9 5.27 2.37 -0.69
N PHE A 10 4.73 3.55 -0.38
CA PHE A 10 5.49 4.69 0.09
C PHE A 10 5.06 5.03 1.52
N ALA A 11 6.00 5.01 2.46
CA ALA A 11 5.74 5.30 3.86
C ALA A 11 6.64 6.41 4.37
N GLY A 12 6.11 7.24 5.27
CA GLY A 12 6.83 8.33 5.90
C GLY A 12 6.22 8.70 7.24
N CYS A 13 6.91 9.56 7.99
CA CYS A 13 6.43 10.12 9.25
C CYS A 13 6.77 11.60 9.28
N ASP A 14 5.75 12.45 9.39
CA ASP A 14 5.88 13.91 9.49
C ASP A 14 5.05 14.44 10.68
N GLU A 15 4.79 15.75 10.75
CA GLU A 15 3.98 16.36 11.82
C GLU A 15 2.55 15.81 11.92
N LYS A 16 2.04 15.15 10.88
CA LYS A 16 0.72 14.50 10.85
C LYS A 16 0.77 13.04 11.31
N GLY A 17 1.95 12.54 11.67
CA GLY A 17 2.19 11.17 12.10
C GLY A 17 2.58 10.21 10.95
N PRO A 18 2.59 8.90 11.22
CA PRO A 18 2.93 7.90 10.22
C PRO A 18 1.87 7.80 9.13
N GLN A 19 2.30 7.75 7.87
CA GLN A 19 1.44 7.67 6.70
C GLN A 19 1.96 6.62 5.73
N LEU A 20 1.06 5.81 5.17
CA LEU A 20 1.35 4.80 4.15
C LEU A 20 0.49 5.06 2.92
N PHE A 21 1.12 5.04 1.74
CA PHE A 21 0.48 5.24 0.46
C PHE A 21 0.80 4.10 -0.50
N HIS A 22 -0.14 3.78 -1.37
CA HIS A 22 0.00 2.83 -2.44
C HIS A 22 -0.19 3.52 -3.79
N MET A 23 0.74 3.29 -4.71
CA MET A 23 0.66 3.72 -6.10
C MET A 23 0.69 2.51 -7.02
N ASP A 24 -0.22 2.45 -7.99
CA ASP A 24 -0.25 1.38 -9.00
C ASP A 24 0.17 1.88 -10.41
N PRO A 25 0.38 0.98 -11.38
CA PRO A 25 0.80 1.36 -12.74
C PRO A 25 -0.17 2.28 -13.49
N SER A 26 -1.41 2.44 -13.04
CA SER A 26 -2.38 3.38 -13.63
C SER A 26 -2.12 4.83 -13.21
N GLY A 27 -1.27 5.05 -12.20
CA GLY A 27 -1.07 6.35 -11.56
C GLY A 27 -2.06 6.64 -10.43
N THR A 28 -2.90 5.65 -10.06
CA THR A 28 -3.79 5.77 -8.91
C THR A 28 -2.95 5.79 -7.63
N PHE A 29 -3.24 6.75 -6.76
CA PHE A 29 -2.53 6.96 -5.49
C PHE A 29 -3.54 7.05 -4.35
N VAL A 30 -3.42 6.18 -3.36
CA VAL A 30 -4.39 6.06 -2.25
C VAL A 30 -3.65 5.81 -0.93
N GLN A 31 -4.10 6.49 0.13
CA GLN A 31 -3.60 6.30 1.50
C GLN A 31 -4.22 5.04 2.13
N PHE A 32 -3.42 4.28 2.86
CA PHE A 32 -3.84 3.09 3.59
C PHE A 32 -3.28 3.10 5.01
N GLU A 33 -3.98 2.48 5.94
CA GLU A 33 -3.44 2.16 7.27
C GLU A 33 -2.60 0.86 7.21
N ALA A 34 -3.02 -0.09 6.38
CA ALA A 34 -2.30 -1.34 6.11
C ALA A 34 -2.60 -1.82 4.67
N LYS A 35 -1.56 -2.21 3.93
CA LYS A 35 -1.67 -2.66 2.53
C LYS A 35 -0.61 -3.71 2.18
N ALA A 36 -1.03 -4.77 1.50
CA ALA A 36 -0.15 -5.74 0.85
C ALA A 36 -0.15 -5.57 -0.67
N ILE A 37 1.01 -5.80 -1.31
CA ILE A 37 1.21 -5.83 -2.77
C ILE A 37 2.06 -7.05 -3.16
N GLY A 38 2.10 -7.40 -4.45
CA GLY A 38 2.88 -8.52 -4.97
C GLY A 38 2.07 -9.83 -5.05
N SER A 39 2.74 -10.93 -5.39
CA SER A 39 2.10 -12.21 -5.74
C SER A 39 1.32 -12.88 -4.61
N GLY A 40 1.66 -12.59 -3.35
CA GLY A 40 0.97 -13.11 -2.16
C GLY A 40 0.00 -12.12 -1.51
N SER A 41 -0.35 -11.03 -2.18
CA SER A 41 -1.04 -9.91 -1.54
C SER A 41 -2.44 -10.26 -1.04
N GLU A 42 -3.15 -11.20 -1.66
CA GLU A 42 -4.51 -11.57 -1.25
C GLU A 42 -4.54 -12.15 0.16
N GLY A 43 -3.76 -13.21 0.41
CA GLY A 43 -3.65 -13.81 1.75
C GLY A 43 -3.04 -12.85 2.77
N ALA A 44 -2.00 -12.10 2.39
CA ALA A 44 -1.40 -11.10 3.28
C ALA A 44 -2.39 -9.98 3.63
N GLN A 45 -3.23 -9.53 2.68
CA GLN A 45 -4.25 -8.52 2.92
C GLN A 45 -5.35 -9.05 3.83
N GLN A 46 -5.75 -10.32 3.69
CA GLN A 46 -6.70 -10.96 4.61
C GLN A 46 -6.12 -11.01 6.03
N SER A 47 -4.87 -11.45 6.19
CA SER A 47 -4.21 -11.44 7.51
C SER A 47 -4.17 -10.03 8.11
N LEU A 48 -3.86 -9.01 7.29
CA LEU A 48 -3.90 -7.61 7.74
C LEU A 48 -5.31 -7.20 8.19
N GLN A 49 -6.37 -7.58 7.47
CA GLN A 49 -7.74 -7.28 7.87
C GLN A 49 -8.15 -7.95 9.20
N GLU A 50 -7.62 -9.13 9.49
CA GLU A 50 -7.94 -9.89 10.71
C GLU A 50 -7.18 -9.39 11.95
N VAL A 51 -5.91 -8.99 11.80
CA VAL A 51 -5.01 -8.75 12.94
C VAL A 51 -4.66 -7.28 13.17
N TYR A 52 -4.84 -6.42 12.16
CA TYR A 52 -4.47 -5.02 12.28
C TYR A 52 -5.53 -4.24 13.06
N HIS A 53 -5.10 -3.56 14.11
CA HIS A 53 -5.89 -2.66 14.93
C HIS A 53 -5.20 -1.31 14.93
N LYS A 54 -5.98 -0.24 14.71
CA LYS A 54 -5.47 1.14 14.70
C LYS A 54 -5.16 1.63 16.11
#